data_AF-A0A7W1KND2-F1
#
_entry.id   AF-A0A7W1KND2-F1
#
_cell.length_a   1.000
_cell.length_b   1.000
_cell.length_c   1.000
_cell.angle_alpha   90.00
_cell.angle_beta   90.00
_cell.angle_gamma   90.00
#
_symmetry.space_group_name_H-M   'P 1'
#
loop_
_entity.id
_entity.type
_entity.pdbx_description
1 polymer ?
#
loop_
_entity_poly.entity_id
_entity_poly.type
_entity_poly.pdbx_seq_one_letter_code
_entity_poly.pdbx_strand_id
1 'polypeptide(L)'
;MKAQAAASLILAALAVSSCGGRKAVEISPSTVAVASRWNGTLTSPPELAGVSSIQGSGWMGPDEKNADRTQAQVNLSNAVPGGVHPWHVHRGRCGQDQGIFGPAEAYKPLKVGGDGRASSKGELPVSTPKTGEYFVQVHASAQNMKTIVACGNLAPPAR
;
A
#
# COMPACT_ATOMS: atom_id res chain seq x y z
N MET A 1 -8.83 -52.71 68.43
CA MET A 1 -8.05 -51.54 68.89
C MET A 1 -6.85 -51.34 67.97
N LYS A 2 -6.95 -50.44 66.99
CA LYS A 2 -5.82 -49.77 66.33
C LYS A 2 -6.32 -48.41 65.86
N ALA A 3 -5.66 -47.36 66.33
CA ALA A 3 -5.89 -45.97 65.97
C ALA A 3 -5.10 -45.60 64.70
N GLN A 4 -5.39 -44.40 64.17
CA GLN A 4 -4.64 -43.55 63.21
C GLN A 4 -5.49 -43.21 61.98
N ALA A 5 -5.49 -42.00 61.43
CA ALA A 5 -5.00 -40.69 61.84
C ALA A 5 -5.65 -39.70 60.84
N ALA A 6 -6.05 -38.52 61.32
CA ALA A 6 -6.57 -37.45 60.46
C ALA A 6 -5.43 -36.84 59.64
N ALA A 7 -5.63 -36.68 58.32
CA ALA A 7 -4.73 -35.93 57.44
C ALA A 7 -5.53 -34.82 56.77
N SER A 8 -5.31 -33.59 57.22
CA SER A 8 -5.88 -32.36 56.66
C SER A 8 -5.25 -32.08 55.29
N LEU A 9 -6.07 -32.03 54.24
CA LEU A 9 -5.67 -31.58 52.90
C LEU A 9 -5.80 -30.05 52.80
N ILE A 10 -4.67 -29.37 52.64
CA ILE A 10 -4.58 -27.94 52.34
C ILE A 10 -4.78 -27.78 50.83
N LEU A 11 -5.87 -27.14 50.40
CA LEU A 11 -6.07 -26.71 49.00
C LEU A 11 -5.23 -25.46 48.73
N ALA A 12 -4.21 -25.58 47.89
CA ALA A 12 -3.51 -24.44 47.29
C ALA A 12 -4.19 -24.06 45.96
N ALA A 13 -4.87 -22.91 45.92
CA ALA A 13 -5.42 -22.35 44.69
C ALA A 13 -4.32 -21.64 43.90
N LEU A 14 -3.90 -22.22 42.77
CA LEU A 14 -3.01 -21.59 41.79
C LEU A 14 -3.84 -20.63 40.92
N ALA A 15 -3.76 -19.34 41.21
CA ALA A 15 -4.29 -18.29 40.34
C ALA A 15 -3.35 -18.13 39.13
N VAL A 16 -3.76 -18.62 37.96
CA VAL A 16 -3.03 -18.40 36.70
C VAL A 16 -3.36 -17.00 36.19
N SER A 17 -2.43 -16.06 36.38
CA SER A 17 -2.46 -14.75 35.72
C SER A 17 -2.15 -14.92 34.23
N SER A 18 -3.19 -15.13 33.42
CA SER A 18 -3.10 -15.18 31.96
C SER A 18 -2.72 -13.79 31.42
N CYS A 19 -1.49 -13.70 30.88
CA CYS A 19 -0.97 -12.48 30.28
C CYS A 19 -1.69 -12.13 28.97
N GLY A 20 -2.16 -10.89 28.87
CA GLY A 20 -2.12 -10.07 27.67
C GLY A 20 -2.78 -10.64 26.41
N GLY A 21 -4.00 -10.19 26.16
CA GLY A 21 -4.71 -10.42 24.90
C GLY A 21 -3.89 -9.96 23.68
N ARG A 22 -3.19 -10.90 23.06
CA ARG A 22 -2.76 -10.78 21.67
C ARG A 22 -4.02 -10.94 20.82
N LYS A 23 -4.66 -9.81 20.48
CA LYS A 23 -5.60 -9.78 19.36
C LYS A 23 -4.83 -10.36 18.17
N ALA A 24 -5.25 -11.53 17.70
CA ALA A 24 -4.71 -12.10 16.48
C ALA A 24 -4.82 -11.05 15.38
N VAL A 25 -3.75 -10.83 14.63
CA VAL A 25 -3.80 -10.01 13.43
C VAL A 25 -4.76 -10.70 12.47
N GLU A 26 -5.96 -10.15 12.35
CA GLU A 26 -6.99 -10.68 11.47
C GLU A 26 -6.56 -10.37 10.03
N ILE A 27 -6.01 -11.38 9.34
CA ILE A 27 -5.64 -11.25 7.93
C ILE A 27 -6.95 -11.21 7.15
N SER A 28 -7.40 -10.00 6.81
CA SER A 28 -8.58 -9.81 5.97
C SER A 28 -8.26 -10.30 4.55
N PRO A 29 -8.93 -11.35 4.04
CA PRO A 29 -8.64 -11.92 2.73
C PRO A 29 -9.12 -11.03 1.57
N SER A 30 -9.78 -9.90 1.84
CA SER A 30 -10.25 -8.90 0.86
C SER A 30 -9.16 -7.92 0.41
N THR A 31 -7.90 -8.31 0.61
CA THR A 31 -6.74 -7.58 0.12
C THR A 31 -5.91 -8.51 -0.73
N VAL A 32 -5.77 -8.20 -2.03
CA VAL A 32 -4.89 -8.91 -2.98
C VAL A 32 -3.59 -9.27 -2.25
N ALA A 33 -3.19 -10.54 -2.23
CA ALA A 33 -2.05 -10.95 -1.43
C ALA A 33 -0.82 -10.07 -1.73
N VAL A 34 -0.14 -9.57 -0.71
CA VAL A 34 1.05 -8.72 -0.89
C VAL A 34 2.11 -9.41 -1.76
N ALA A 35 2.18 -10.74 -1.68
CA ALA A 35 3.07 -11.58 -2.47
C ALA A 35 2.77 -11.61 -3.98
N SER A 36 1.59 -11.18 -4.44
CA SER A 36 1.22 -11.15 -5.87
C SER A 36 1.24 -9.76 -6.49
N ARG A 37 1.69 -8.73 -5.74
CA ARG A 37 1.70 -7.33 -6.18
C ARG A 37 3.08 -6.84 -6.53
N TRP A 38 3.16 -6.09 -7.61
CA TRP A 38 4.23 -5.14 -7.81
C TRP A 38 4.09 -4.03 -6.78
N ASN A 39 5.17 -3.61 -6.13
CA ASN A 39 5.10 -2.55 -5.11
C ASN A 39 6.36 -1.69 -5.06
N GLY A 40 6.22 -0.46 -4.56
CA GLY A 40 7.32 0.48 -4.44
C GLY A 40 7.00 1.65 -3.54
N THR A 41 8.04 2.36 -3.12
CA THR A 41 7.94 3.64 -2.40
C THR A 41 8.04 4.79 -3.39
N LEU A 42 7.30 5.86 -3.12
CA LEU A 42 7.32 7.08 -3.92
C LEU A 42 8.00 8.19 -3.12
N THR A 43 8.81 9.00 -3.80
CA THR A 43 9.44 10.19 -3.22
C THR A 43 9.31 11.36 -4.17
N SER A 44 9.35 12.58 -3.64
CA SER A 44 9.58 13.77 -4.46
C SER A 44 10.90 13.64 -5.23
N PRO A 45 10.94 14.06 -6.51
CA PRO A 45 12.19 14.11 -7.26
C PRO A 45 13.24 15.05 -6.63
N PRO A 46 14.54 14.78 -6.80
CA PRO A 46 15.61 15.59 -6.21
C PRO A 46 15.55 17.08 -6.58
N GLU A 47 15.06 17.41 -7.77
CA GLU A 47 14.86 18.79 -8.23
C GLU A 47 13.84 19.59 -7.40
N LEU A 48 12.99 18.92 -6.62
CA LEU A 48 12.04 19.54 -5.69
C LEU A 48 12.52 19.51 -4.23
N ALA A 49 13.75 19.08 -3.96
CA ALA A 49 14.29 19.01 -2.61
C ALA A 49 14.21 20.37 -1.91
N GLY A 50 13.70 20.38 -0.68
CA GLY A 50 13.49 21.60 0.12
C GLY A 50 12.20 22.38 -0.21
N VAL A 51 11.53 22.07 -1.33
CA VAL A 51 10.24 22.67 -1.72
C VAL A 51 9.09 21.68 -1.48
N SER A 52 9.31 20.42 -1.83
CA SER A 52 8.37 19.32 -1.63
C SER A 52 9.08 18.16 -0.97
N SER A 53 8.38 17.49 -0.05
CA SER A 53 8.85 16.28 0.62
C SER A 53 7.76 15.21 0.67
N ILE A 54 6.96 15.14 -0.41
CA ILE A 54 5.96 14.10 -0.58
C ILE A 54 6.62 12.73 -0.52
N GLN A 55 6.01 11.86 0.26
CA GLN A 55 6.37 10.45 0.41
C GLN A 55 5.13 9.61 0.16
N GLY A 56 5.33 8.38 -0.27
CA GLY A 56 4.21 7.50 -0.53
C GLY A 56 4.58 6.05 -0.82
N SER A 57 3.55 5.30 -1.18
CA SER A 57 3.67 3.94 -1.67
C SER A 57 2.71 3.70 -2.81
N GLY A 58 3.10 2.82 -3.72
CA GLY A 58 2.31 2.43 -4.86
C GLY A 58 2.38 0.92 -5.06
N TRP A 59 1.32 0.34 -5.58
CA TRP A 59 1.32 -1.05 -6.00
C TRP A 59 0.39 -1.28 -7.19
N MET A 60 0.65 -2.33 -7.95
CA MET A 60 -0.30 -2.90 -8.91
C MET A 60 -0.31 -4.42 -8.81
N GLY A 61 -1.45 -5.04 -9.11
CA GLY A 61 -1.61 -6.49 -9.07
C GLY A 61 -2.91 -6.94 -9.73
N PRO A 62 -3.12 -8.25 -9.89
CA PRO A 62 -4.35 -8.78 -10.47
C PRO A 62 -5.57 -8.34 -9.65
N ASP A 63 -6.68 -8.08 -10.32
CA ASP A 63 -7.96 -7.89 -9.65
C ASP A 63 -8.44 -9.23 -9.04
N GLU A 64 -8.93 -9.19 -7.81
CA GLU A 64 -9.34 -10.39 -7.06
C GLU A 64 -10.49 -11.15 -7.73
N LYS A 65 -11.38 -10.43 -8.43
CA LYS A 65 -12.58 -10.97 -9.06
C LYS A 65 -12.35 -11.28 -10.53
N ASN A 66 -11.33 -10.69 -11.15
CA ASN A 66 -11.01 -10.89 -12.55
C ASN A 66 -9.50 -10.77 -12.82
N ALA A 67 -8.80 -11.90 -12.93
CA ALA A 67 -7.36 -11.93 -13.18
C ALA A 67 -6.92 -11.30 -14.53
N ASP A 68 -7.85 -11.05 -15.45
CA ASP A 68 -7.60 -10.34 -16.71
C ASP A 68 -7.65 -8.81 -16.55
N ARG A 69 -7.85 -8.31 -15.32
CA ARG A 69 -7.78 -6.89 -14.96
C ARG A 69 -6.67 -6.66 -13.94
N THR A 70 -6.17 -5.43 -13.93
CA THR A 70 -5.16 -4.97 -12.97
C THR A 70 -5.78 -3.94 -12.04
N GLN A 71 -5.62 -4.12 -10.73
CA GLN A 71 -5.82 -3.06 -9.76
C GLN A 71 -4.50 -2.35 -9.49
N ALA A 72 -4.55 -1.04 -9.39
CA ALA A 72 -3.44 -0.21 -8.93
C ALA A 72 -3.89 0.69 -7.79
N GLN A 73 -3.00 1.00 -6.86
CA GLN A 73 -3.25 1.96 -5.80
C GLN A 73 -2.01 2.81 -5.57
N VAL A 74 -2.23 4.05 -5.17
CA VAL A 74 -1.20 4.94 -4.65
C VAL A 74 -1.67 5.59 -3.35
N ASN A 75 -0.75 5.76 -2.41
CA ASN A 75 -0.95 6.48 -1.17
C ASN A 75 0.15 7.52 -1.04
N LEU A 76 -0.22 8.74 -0.64
CA LEU A 76 0.70 9.83 -0.37
C LEU A 76 0.52 10.37 1.04
N SER A 77 1.61 10.92 1.57
CA SER A 77 1.67 11.71 2.79
C SER A 77 2.57 12.92 2.57
N ASN A 78 2.40 13.92 3.42
CA ASN A 78 3.18 15.16 3.37
C ASN A 78 3.00 15.91 2.03
N ALA A 79 1.80 15.81 1.46
CA ALA A 79 1.36 16.61 0.33
C ALA A 79 0.62 17.86 0.83
N VAL A 80 0.54 18.88 -0.01
CA VAL A 80 -0.15 20.13 0.32
C VAL A 80 -1.66 19.89 0.43
N PRO A 81 -2.30 20.20 1.57
CA PRO A 81 -3.76 20.05 1.73
C PRO A 81 -4.56 20.73 0.62
N GLY A 82 -5.62 20.07 0.15
CA GLY A 82 -6.46 20.55 -0.94
C GLY A 82 -5.87 20.33 -2.34
N GLY A 83 -4.63 19.82 -2.45
CA GLY A 83 -4.02 19.43 -3.73
C GLY A 83 -4.84 18.36 -4.47
N VAL A 84 -4.85 18.45 -5.81
CA VAL A 84 -5.45 17.45 -6.69
C VAL A 84 -4.42 17.00 -7.72
N HIS A 85 -3.96 15.77 -7.60
CA HIS A 85 -2.84 15.24 -8.36
C HIS A 85 -3.27 14.08 -9.26
N PRO A 86 -3.22 14.22 -10.59
CA PRO A 86 -3.27 13.08 -11.49
C PRO A 86 -2.12 12.12 -11.18
N TRP A 87 -2.34 10.83 -11.39
CA TRP A 87 -1.30 9.82 -11.21
C TRP A 87 -1.58 8.64 -12.13
N HIS A 88 -0.53 7.92 -12.49
CA HIS A 88 -0.66 6.72 -13.31
C HIS A 88 0.43 5.70 -12.94
N VAL A 89 0.20 4.44 -13.31
CA VAL A 89 1.30 3.49 -13.53
C VAL A 89 1.81 3.67 -14.95
N HIS A 90 3.12 3.68 -15.11
CA HIS A 90 3.82 3.79 -16.40
C HIS A 90 4.71 2.59 -16.63
N ARG A 91 5.05 2.34 -17.89
CA ARG A 91 6.09 1.39 -18.30
C ARG A 91 7.47 2.06 -18.19
N GLY A 92 8.48 1.29 -17.82
CA GLY A 92 9.85 1.76 -17.63
C GLY A 92 10.16 2.08 -16.17
N ARG A 93 10.92 3.16 -15.94
CA ARG A 93 11.36 3.60 -14.61
C ARG A 93 11.24 5.12 -14.47
N CYS A 94 11.26 5.62 -13.25
CA CYS A 94 11.32 7.05 -12.97
C CYS A 94 12.43 7.72 -13.80
N GLY A 95 12.07 8.78 -14.54
CA GLY A 95 12.98 9.50 -15.45
C GLY A 95 13.19 8.86 -16.83
N GLN A 96 12.66 7.65 -17.07
CA GLN A 96 12.70 6.96 -18.36
C GLN A 96 11.32 6.39 -18.67
N ASP A 97 10.39 7.30 -18.95
CA ASP A 97 8.98 7.02 -19.20
C ASP A 97 8.76 6.39 -20.59
N GLN A 98 8.01 5.29 -20.65
CA GLN A 98 7.62 4.60 -21.88
C GLN A 98 6.10 4.58 -22.09
N GLY A 99 5.39 5.48 -21.41
CA GLY A 99 3.96 5.69 -21.52
C GLY A 99 3.14 4.99 -20.44
N ILE A 100 1.89 5.43 -20.34
CA ILE A 100 0.93 4.98 -19.34
C ILE A 100 0.61 3.49 -19.56
N PHE A 101 0.55 2.74 -18.46
CA PHE A 101 0.05 1.38 -18.44
C PHE A 101 -1.47 1.39 -18.32
N GLY A 102 -2.17 0.99 -19.39
CA GLY A 102 -3.63 1.00 -19.46
C GLY A 102 -4.20 2.38 -19.87
N PRO A 103 -5.54 2.53 -19.86
CA PRO A 103 -6.21 3.79 -20.18
C PRO A 103 -6.02 4.83 -19.06
N ALA A 104 -5.73 6.08 -19.42
CA ALA A 104 -5.44 7.16 -18.46
C ALA A 104 -6.67 7.48 -17.58
N GLU A 105 -7.86 7.43 -18.17
CA GLU A 105 -9.15 7.68 -17.55
C GLU A 105 -9.53 6.65 -16.47
N ALA A 106 -8.86 5.49 -16.41
CA ALA A 106 -9.05 4.53 -15.32
C ALA A 106 -8.40 4.98 -14.00
N TYR A 107 -7.57 6.02 -14.03
CA TYR A 107 -6.90 6.56 -12.85
C TYR A 107 -7.62 7.79 -12.32
N LYS A 108 -8.31 7.62 -11.19
CA LYS A 108 -8.95 8.76 -10.51
C LYS A 108 -7.87 9.63 -9.84
N PRO A 109 -7.86 10.96 -10.01
CA PRO A 109 -6.88 11.82 -9.36
C PRO A 109 -6.86 11.65 -7.84
N LEU A 110 -5.68 11.77 -7.24
CA LEU A 110 -5.51 11.89 -5.81
C LEU A 110 -6.08 13.22 -5.34
N LYS A 111 -6.86 13.19 -4.25
CA LYS A 111 -7.36 14.38 -3.56
C LYS A 111 -6.73 14.42 -2.17
N VAL A 112 -5.95 15.46 -1.90
CA VAL A 112 -5.20 15.58 -0.64
C VAL A 112 -6.11 16.14 0.44
N GLY A 113 -6.25 15.39 1.53
CA GLY A 113 -7.01 15.78 2.71
C GLY A 113 -6.33 16.90 3.51
N GLY A 114 -7.05 17.39 4.53
CA GLY A 114 -6.54 18.42 5.44
C GLY A 114 -5.28 18.01 6.22
N ASP A 115 -5.03 16.71 6.34
CA ASP A 115 -3.88 16.12 7.02
C ASP A 115 -2.68 15.86 6.09
N GLY A 116 -2.75 16.33 4.83
CA GLY A 116 -1.70 16.15 3.84
C GLY A 116 -1.58 14.72 3.30
N ARG A 117 -2.60 13.87 3.50
CA ARG A 117 -2.65 12.51 2.97
C ARG A 117 -3.62 12.38 1.80
N ALA A 118 -3.33 11.43 0.91
CA ALA A 118 -4.22 11.09 -0.20
C ALA A 118 -4.10 9.59 -0.52
N SER A 119 -5.20 8.97 -0.97
CA SER A 119 -5.20 7.62 -1.52
C SER A 119 -6.09 7.58 -2.75
N SER A 120 -5.69 6.83 -3.76
CA SER A 120 -6.52 6.57 -4.94
C SER A 120 -6.26 5.18 -5.50
N LYS A 121 -7.28 4.64 -6.18
CA LYS A 121 -7.25 3.34 -6.85
C LYS A 121 -7.60 3.50 -8.32
N GLY A 122 -6.96 2.71 -9.16
CA GLY A 122 -7.28 2.54 -10.57
C GLY A 122 -7.63 1.08 -10.86
N GLU A 123 -8.63 0.86 -11.70
CA GLU A 123 -8.99 -0.47 -12.20
C GLU A 123 -8.81 -0.53 -13.71
N LEU A 124 -7.76 -1.21 -14.14
CA LEU A 124 -7.31 -1.20 -15.52
C LEU A 124 -7.89 -2.42 -16.25
N PRO A 125 -8.51 -2.25 -17.42
CA PRO A 125 -9.02 -3.35 -18.24
C PRO A 125 -7.88 -4.05 -19.03
N VAL A 126 -6.78 -4.37 -18.35
CA VAL A 126 -5.61 -5.07 -18.89
C VAL A 126 -5.06 -6.05 -17.85
N SER A 127 -4.59 -7.21 -18.30
CA SER A 127 -4.00 -8.23 -17.41
C SER A 127 -2.71 -7.72 -16.77
N THR A 128 -2.47 -8.13 -15.53
CA THR A 128 -1.26 -7.72 -14.80
C THR A 128 -0.01 -8.37 -15.42
N PRO A 129 1.05 -7.58 -15.70
CA PRO A 129 2.26 -8.10 -16.29
C PRO A 129 3.04 -8.98 -15.29
N LYS A 130 3.68 -10.03 -15.80
CA LYS A 130 4.57 -10.91 -15.02
C LYS A 130 6.04 -10.49 -15.08
N THR A 131 6.40 -9.68 -16.06
CA THR A 131 7.78 -9.23 -16.34
C THR A 131 7.75 -7.79 -16.84
N GLY A 132 8.89 -7.11 -16.78
CA GLY A 132 9.07 -5.74 -17.25
C GLY A 132 9.43 -4.79 -16.13
N GLU A 133 9.46 -3.50 -16.45
CA GLU A 133 9.70 -2.42 -15.51
C GLU A 133 8.47 -1.52 -15.49
N TYR A 134 8.03 -1.16 -14.30
CA TYR A 134 6.86 -0.32 -14.08
C TYR A 134 7.12 0.62 -12.93
N PHE A 135 6.50 1.79 -12.97
CA PHE A 135 6.63 2.79 -11.91
C PHE A 135 5.34 3.58 -11.75
N VAL A 136 5.14 4.18 -10.58
CA VAL A 136 4.05 5.12 -10.35
C VAL A 136 4.59 6.54 -10.49
N GLN A 137 3.85 7.37 -11.22
CA GLN A 137 4.12 8.79 -11.40
C GLN A 137 2.95 9.60 -10.87
N VAL A 138 3.22 10.67 -10.11
CA VAL A 138 2.23 11.62 -9.62
C VAL A 138 2.56 13.00 -10.19
N HIS A 139 1.58 13.61 -10.85
CA HIS A 139 1.70 14.91 -11.52
C HIS A 139 1.29 16.06 -10.60
N ALA A 140 1.84 17.25 -10.82
CA ALA A 140 1.54 18.43 -10.01
C ALA A 140 0.07 18.84 -10.07
N SER A 141 -0.55 18.86 -11.26
CA SER A 141 -1.98 19.12 -11.43
C SER A 141 -2.42 18.74 -12.85
N ALA A 142 -3.74 18.74 -13.10
CA ALA A 142 -4.27 18.53 -14.45
C ALA A 142 -3.81 19.59 -15.47
N GLN A 143 -3.49 20.80 -15.00
CA GLN A 143 -2.97 21.89 -15.83
C GLN A 143 -1.44 21.85 -15.96
N ASN A 144 -0.76 21.07 -15.13
CA ASN A 144 0.69 20.90 -15.14
C ASN A 144 1.09 19.42 -15.04
N MET A 145 0.83 18.68 -16.12
CA MET A 145 1.16 17.26 -16.23
C MET A 145 2.67 17.00 -16.37
N LYS A 146 3.47 17.99 -16.75
CA LYS A 146 4.92 17.81 -16.96
C LYS A 146 5.72 17.82 -15.66
N THR A 147 5.23 18.49 -14.63
CA THR A 147 5.89 18.51 -13.32
C THR A 147 5.50 17.27 -12.52
N ILE A 148 6.48 16.45 -12.18
CA ILE A 148 6.31 15.25 -11.37
C ILE A 148 6.58 15.60 -9.92
N VAL A 149 5.62 15.33 -9.04
CA VAL A 149 5.72 15.67 -7.61
C VAL A 149 6.02 14.46 -6.73
N ALA A 150 5.81 13.25 -7.25
CA ALA A 150 6.29 12.02 -6.65
C ALA A 150 6.48 10.94 -7.72
N CYS A 151 7.51 10.11 -7.55
CA CYS A 151 7.78 8.97 -8.42
C CYS A 151 8.31 7.78 -7.62
N GLY A 152 7.96 6.57 -8.04
CA GLY A 152 8.43 5.34 -7.40
C GLY A 152 8.46 4.15 -8.35
N ASN A 153 9.63 3.52 -8.51
CA ASN A 153 9.77 2.28 -9.27
C ASN A 153 9.10 1.13 -8.51
N LEU A 154 8.38 0.28 -9.23
CA LEU A 154 7.73 -0.89 -8.67
C LEU A 154 8.62 -2.12 -8.83
N ALA A 155 8.96 -2.75 -7.71
CA ALA A 155 9.57 -4.06 -7.71
C ALA A 155 8.52 -5.13 -8.07
N PRO A 156 8.89 -6.18 -8.83
CA PRO A 156 8.00 -7.29 -9.10
C PRO A 156 7.63 -8.04 -7.83
N PRO A 157 6.51 -8.80 -7.83
CA PRO A 157 6.15 -9.64 -6.70
C PRO A 157 7.27 -10.64 -6.38
N ALA A 158 7.51 -10.89 -5.09
CA ALA A 158 8.46 -11.89 -4.65
C ALA A 158 8.02 -13.28 -5.15
N ARG A 159 8.95 -14.03 -5.76
CA ARG A 159 8.69 -15.41 -6.20
C ARG A 159 8.86 -16.39 -5.05
#